data_AF-A0A8T9S5S8-F1
#
_entry.id   AF-A0A8T9S5S8-F1
#
_cell.length_a   1.000
_cell.length_b   1.000
_cell.length_c   1.000
_cell.angle_alpha   90.00
_cell.angle_beta   90.00
_cell.angle_gamma   90.00
#
_symmetry.space_group_name_H-M   'P 1'
#
loop_
_entity.id
_entity.type
_entity.pdbx_description
1 polymer ?
#
loop_
_entity_poly.entity_id
_entity_poly.type
_entity_poly.pdbx_seq_one_letter_code
_entity_poly.pdbx_strand_id
1 'polypeptide(L)'
;MAEQLIGVGFWRNLRQPSLPDPAWFVDQQWSPMEQQKVLAYLAQGRYLHYWMGLSWCRFRCGENNMGACDLTDGTYCWPEGLAHYIIKHHVRLPKEVVQHILSQSEFPFAKAAQALQGLYDTSWWQQQRGWHSADSSFVSGDDGEERNYLRRFDRNQIEFNETTDVTAEAVAARERLVQSLREKYSTGQSSQPRPRPPRLTGSTPSPLR
;
A
#
# COMPACT_ATOMS: atom_id res chain seq x y z
N MET A 1 -0.80 -15.44 -25.13
CA MET A 1 -1.65 -14.91 -24.04
C MET A 1 -0.79 -13.94 -23.24
N ALA A 2 -1.32 -12.80 -22.81
CA ALA A 2 -0.56 -11.90 -21.95
C ALA A 2 -0.32 -12.59 -20.60
N GLU A 3 0.91 -12.58 -20.10
CA GLU A 3 1.23 -13.09 -18.75
C GLU A 3 0.57 -12.19 -17.70
N GLN A 4 0.07 -12.79 -16.62
CA GLN A 4 -0.48 -12.05 -15.49
C GLN A 4 0.66 -11.37 -14.73
N LEU A 5 0.49 -10.10 -14.38
CA LEU A 5 1.50 -9.33 -13.66
C LEU A 5 1.56 -9.75 -12.19
N ILE A 6 2.74 -9.66 -11.56
CA ILE A 6 2.90 -9.89 -10.12
C ILE A 6 2.81 -8.56 -9.38
N GLY A 7 1.79 -8.37 -8.55
CA GLY A 7 1.58 -7.15 -7.78
C GLY A 7 2.48 -7.09 -6.55
N VAL A 8 3.34 -6.07 -6.43
CA VAL A 8 4.29 -5.88 -5.32
C VAL A 8 4.20 -4.48 -4.73
N GLY A 9 4.59 -4.33 -3.46
CA GLY A 9 4.52 -3.02 -2.78
C GLY A 9 3.11 -2.57 -2.41
N PHE A 10 2.11 -3.44 -2.54
CA PHE A 10 0.76 -3.21 -2.03
C PHE A 10 0.68 -3.57 -0.56
N TRP A 11 0.24 -2.63 0.26
CA TRP A 11 0.32 -2.76 1.71
C TRP A 11 -1.03 -3.04 2.34
N ARG A 12 -0.99 -3.83 3.43
CA ARG A 12 -2.18 -4.17 4.21
C ARG A 12 -2.97 -2.96 4.65
N ASN A 13 -4.27 -3.11 4.60
CA ASN A 13 -5.25 -2.11 4.96
C ASN A 13 -6.56 -2.80 5.39
N LEU A 14 -7.56 -2.03 5.81
CA LEU A 14 -8.85 -2.58 6.25
C LEU A 14 -9.53 -3.49 5.21
N ARG A 15 -9.40 -3.17 3.92
CA ARG A 15 -10.05 -3.95 2.84
C ARG A 15 -9.22 -5.18 2.46
N GLN A 16 -7.90 -5.07 2.54
CA GLN A 16 -6.96 -6.12 2.16
C GLN A 16 -6.02 -6.46 3.33
N PRO A 17 -6.54 -7.09 4.39
CA PRO A 17 -5.77 -7.36 5.61
C PRO A 17 -4.73 -8.48 5.45
N SER A 18 -4.80 -9.29 4.39
CA SER A 18 -3.84 -10.35 4.09
C SER A 18 -2.57 -9.87 3.39
N LEU A 19 -2.55 -8.64 2.88
CA LEU A 19 -1.33 -8.10 2.29
C LEU A 19 -0.24 -7.93 3.36
N PRO A 20 1.03 -7.77 2.96
CA PRO A 20 2.11 -7.52 3.91
C PRO A 20 2.04 -6.14 4.57
N ASP A 21 2.62 -6.04 5.77
CA ASP A 21 2.88 -4.76 6.43
C ASP A 21 4.23 -4.20 5.96
N PRO A 22 4.34 -2.91 5.56
CA PRO A 22 5.61 -2.36 5.12
C PRO A 22 6.67 -2.31 6.23
N ALA A 23 6.27 -2.32 7.51
CA ALA A 23 7.21 -2.42 8.63
C ALA A 23 8.05 -3.70 8.58
N TRP A 24 7.50 -4.78 8.02
CA TRP A 24 8.24 -6.04 7.88
C TRP A 24 9.48 -5.90 7.00
N PHE A 25 9.48 -4.92 6.10
CA PHE A 25 10.48 -4.76 5.05
C PHE A 25 11.44 -3.60 5.32
N VAL A 26 11.51 -3.06 6.53
CA VAL A 26 12.49 -2.01 6.85
C VAL A 26 13.89 -2.62 6.92
N ASP A 27 14.83 -2.11 6.12
CA ASP A 27 16.23 -2.54 6.10
C ASP A 27 17.15 -1.31 6.09
N GLN A 28 17.63 -0.92 7.27
CA GLN A 28 18.57 0.19 7.46
C GLN A 28 19.97 -0.10 6.90
N GLN A 29 20.27 -1.37 6.62
CA GLN A 29 21.57 -1.81 6.10
C GLN A 29 21.53 -1.99 4.57
N TRP A 30 20.41 -1.67 3.91
CA TRP A 30 20.31 -1.75 2.47
C TRP A 30 21.31 -0.79 1.80
N SER A 31 22.09 -1.33 0.87
CA SER A 31 23.10 -0.57 0.12
C SER A 31 22.48 0.66 -0.57
N PRO A 32 22.96 1.89 -0.29
CA PRO A 32 22.43 3.10 -0.93
C PRO A 32 22.56 3.07 -2.46
N MET A 33 23.60 2.43 -2.99
CA MET A 33 23.80 2.28 -4.43
C MET A 33 22.73 1.35 -5.05
N GLU A 34 22.41 0.24 -4.40
CA GLU A 34 21.33 -0.64 -4.85
C GLU A 34 19.98 0.05 -4.75
N GLN A 35 19.70 0.71 -3.62
CA GLN A 35 18.48 1.48 -3.40
C GLN A 35 18.27 2.52 -4.50
N GLN A 36 19.30 3.29 -4.86
CA GLN A 36 19.22 4.30 -5.92
C GLN A 36 18.91 3.68 -7.28
N LYS A 37 19.52 2.54 -7.61
CA LYS A 37 19.23 1.82 -8.87
C LYS A 37 17.78 1.33 -8.90
N VAL A 38 17.29 0.78 -7.80
CA VAL A 38 15.89 0.35 -7.69
C VAL A 38 14.93 1.54 -7.87
N LEU A 39 15.18 2.67 -7.20
CA LEU A 39 14.37 3.88 -7.35
C LEU A 39 14.37 4.41 -8.79
N ALA A 40 15.54 4.47 -9.43
CA ALA A 40 15.66 4.90 -10.81
C ALA A 40 14.92 3.98 -11.79
N TYR A 41 14.88 2.67 -11.50
CA TYR A 41 14.10 1.71 -12.27
C TYR A 41 12.59 1.91 -12.09
N LEU A 42 12.12 1.98 -10.84
CA LEU A 42 10.69 2.14 -10.53
C LEU A 42 10.11 3.43 -11.11
N ALA A 43 10.90 4.50 -11.16
CA ALA A 43 10.51 5.79 -11.75
C ALA A 43 10.27 5.73 -13.28
N GLN A 44 10.79 4.71 -13.96
CA GLN A 44 10.58 4.49 -15.40
C GLN A 44 9.33 3.65 -15.71
N GLY A 45 8.62 3.20 -14.66
CA GLY A 45 7.40 2.41 -14.77
C GLY A 45 6.38 2.98 -15.76
N ARG A 46 5.79 2.10 -16.57
CA ARG A 46 4.66 2.50 -17.42
C ARG A 46 3.39 2.53 -16.58
N TYR A 47 2.60 3.60 -16.70
CA TYR A 47 1.28 3.69 -16.09
C TYR A 47 0.36 2.57 -16.59
N LEU A 48 -0.22 1.82 -15.64
CA LEU A 48 -1.14 0.72 -15.89
C LEU A 48 -2.58 1.09 -15.50
N HIS A 49 -2.77 1.58 -14.27
CA HIS A 49 -4.08 1.96 -13.73
C HIS A 49 -4.05 3.38 -13.17
N TYR A 50 -5.20 4.04 -13.25
CA TYR A 50 -5.46 5.34 -12.63
C TYR A 50 -6.63 5.21 -11.67
N TRP A 51 -6.40 5.52 -10.41
CA TRP A 51 -7.38 5.39 -9.35
C TRP A 51 -7.90 6.76 -8.92
N MET A 52 -9.19 6.88 -8.62
CA MET A 52 -9.82 8.15 -8.21
C MET A 52 -9.72 8.39 -6.70
N GLY A 53 -8.58 8.06 -6.08
CA GLY A 53 -8.40 8.13 -4.63
C GLY A 53 -7.01 8.56 -4.21
N LEU A 54 -6.94 9.33 -3.14
CA LEU A 54 -5.67 9.65 -2.46
C LEU A 54 -5.28 8.50 -1.54
N SER A 55 -4.03 8.05 -1.63
CA SER A 55 -3.43 7.09 -0.70
C SER A 55 -2.56 7.80 0.33
N TRP A 56 -2.43 7.21 1.52
CA TRP A 56 -1.64 7.76 2.64
C TRP A 56 -0.56 6.78 3.10
N CYS A 57 0.53 7.30 3.67
CA CYS A 57 1.64 6.46 4.10
C CYS A 57 1.28 5.63 5.36
N ARG A 58 1.45 4.30 5.30
CA ARG A 58 1.08 3.39 6.42
C ARG A 58 1.87 3.65 7.70
N PHE A 59 3.08 4.22 7.60
CA PHE A 59 3.86 4.68 8.75
C PHE A 59 3.35 5.99 9.39
N ARG A 60 2.29 6.61 8.83
CA ARG A 60 1.70 7.87 9.31
C ARG A 60 2.70 9.02 9.43
N CYS A 61 3.64 9.10 8.50
CA CYS A 61 4.68 10.13 8.48
C CYS A 61 4.20 11.53 8.05
N GLY A 62 2.90 11.70 7.79
CA GLY A 62 2.29 12.94 7.32
C GLY A 62 2.13 13.05 5.81
N GLU A 63 2.69 12.12 5.03
CA GLU A 63 2.52 12.08 3.57
C GLU A 63 1.13 11.55 3.19
N ASN A 64 0.42 12.36 2.40
CA ASN A 64 -0.95 12.10 1.93
C ASN A 64 -1.06 12.15 0.40
N ASN A 65 0.04 12.43 -0.30
CA ASN A 65 0.14 12.37 -1.75
C ASN A 65 1.03 11.18 -2.16
N MET A 66 0.50 9.97 -1.96
CA MET A 66 1.21 8.72 -2.28
C MET A 66 1.01 8.27 -3.74
N GLY A 67 0.64 9.19 -4.62
CA GLY A 67 0.27 8.88 -5.99
C GLY A 67 -1.12 8.26 -6.12
N ALA A 68 -1.56 8.14 -7.36
CA ALA A 68 -2.88 7.62 -7.73
C ALA A 68 -2.81 6.56 -8.83
N CYS A 69 -1.60 6.15 -9.21
CA CYS A 69 -1.40 5.22 -10.32
C CYS A 69 -0.68 3.95 -9.89
N ASP A 70 -1.00 2.86 -10.59
CA ASP A 70 -0.15 1.67 -10.60
C ASP A 70 0.74 1.71 -11.85
N LEU A 71 1.98 1.26 -11.67
CA LEU A 71 3.06 1.24 -12.65
C LEU A 71 3.45 -0.20 -12.96
N THR A 72 4.06 -0.44 -14.12
CA THR A 72 4.55 -1.77 -14.50
C THR A 72 5.77 -1.74 -15.42
N ASP A 73 6.58 -2.80 -15.37
CA ASP A 73 7.62 -3.18 -16.34
C ASP A 73 7.17 -4.32 -17.27
N GLY A 74 5.92 -4.76 -17.15
CA GLY A 74 5.34 -5.90 -17.87
C GLY A 74 5.59 -7.27 -17.20
N THR A 75 6.25 -7.31 -16.05
CA THR A 75 6.38 -8.51 -15.19
C THR A 75 5.77 -8.25 -13.81
N TYR A 76 6.17 -7.15 -13.19
CA TYR A 76 5.68 -6.68 -11.90
C TYR A 76 4.76 -5.48 -12.09
N CYS A 77 3.81 -5.33 -11.17
CA CYS A 77 3.00 -4.15 -11.01
C CYS A 77 3.19 -3.58 -9.60
N TRP A 78 3.31 -2.26 -9.47
CA TRP A 78 3.53 -1.61 -8.18
C TRP A 78 2.83 -0.25 -8.10
N PRO A 79 2.43 0.21 -6.90
CA PRO A 79 1.86 1.53 -6.74
C PRO A 79 2.94 2.61 -6.86
N GLU A 80 2.59 3.76 -7.43
CA GLU A 80 3.45 4.96 -7.51
C GLU A 80 4.08 5.33 -6.16
N GLY A 81 3.28 5.22 -5.09
CA GLY A 81 3.73 5.48 -3.71
C GLY A 81 4.80 4.54 -3.17
N LEU A 82 5.16 3.44 -3.85
CA LEU A 82 6.20 2.51 -3.40
C LEU A 82 7.55 3.23 -3.20
N ALA A 83 7.89 4.18 -4.07
CA ALA A 83 9.12 4.96 -3.97
C ALA A 83 9.24 5.71 -2.64
N HIS A 84 8.11 6.23 -2.11
CA HIS A 84 8.09 6.91 -0.82
C HIS A 84 8.53 5.97 0.32
N TYR A 85 8.07 4.72 0.33
CA TYR A 85 8.46 3.74 1.35
C TYR A 85 9.95 3.43 1.29
N ILE A 86 10.50 3.27 0.09
CA ILE A 86 11.94 3.02 -0.10
C ILE A 86 12.76 4.21 0.40
N ILE A 87 12.40 5.44 0.00
CA ILE A 87 13.17 6.66 0.32
C ILE A 87 13.05 7.03 1.80
N LYS A 88 11.82 7.09 2.31
CA LYS A 88 11.55 7.67 3.63
C LYS A 88 11.65 6.65 4.76
N HIS A 89 11.31 5.40 4.47
CA HIS A 89 11.15 4.35 5.47
C HIS A 89 12.15 3.21 5.33
N HIS A 90 13.10 3.32 4.40
CA HIS A 90 14.11 2.29 4.14
C HIS A 90 13.47 0.92 3.88
N VAL A 91 12.29 0.92 3.26
CA VAL A 91 11.64 -0.33 2.86
C VAL A 91 12.42 -0.93 1.70
N ARG A 92 12.90 -2.16 1.88
CA ARG A 92 13.56 -2.95 0.84
C ARG A 92 12.63 -4.05 0.34
N LEU A 93 12.49 -4.16 -0.97
CA LEU A 93 11.69 -5.23 -1.58
C LEU A 93 12.36 -6.60 -1.39
N PRO A 94 11.61 -7.72 -1.48
CA PRO A 94 12.20 -9.06 -1.49
C PRO A 94 13.32 -9.20 -2.52
N LYS A 95 14.26 -10.08 -2.20
CA LYS A 95 15.48 -10.27 -2.96
C LYS A 95 15.20 -10.58 -4.43
N GLU A 96 14.18 -11.36 -4.72
CA GLU A 96 13.75 -11.77 -6.06
C GLU A 96 13.38 -10.56 -6.91
N VAL A 97 12.65 -9.59 -6.34
CA VAL A 97 12.26 -8.36 -7.02
C VAL A 97 13.47 -7.45 -7.23
N VAL A 98 14.30 -7.29 -6.19
CA VAL A 98 15.53 -6.48 -6.30
C VAL A 98 16.48 -7.08 -7.34
N GLN A 99 16.66 -8.39 -7.36
CA GLN A 99 17.50 -9.09 -8.35
C GLN A 99 16.93 -8.95 -9.76
N HIS A 100 15.62 -9.10 -9.95
CA HIS A 100 14.97 -8.84 -11.23
C HIS A 100 15.33 -7.44 -11.74
N ILE A 101 15.12 -6.40 -10.92
CA ILE A 101 15.41 -5.00 -11.26
C ILE A 101 16.90 -4.80 -11.59
N LEU A 102 17.81 -5.29 -10.73
CA LEU A 102 19.25 -5.10 -10.91
C LEU A 102 19.82 -5.89 -12.09
N SER A 103 19.14 -6.94 -12.54
CA SER A 103 19.53 -7.72 -13.72
C SER A 103 19.18 -7.06 -15.05
N GLN A 104 18.31 -6.04 -15.04
CA GLN A 104 17.93 -5.32 -16.25
C GLN A 104 19.05 -4.36 -16.67
N SER A 105 19.59 -4.54 -17.88
CA SER A 105 20.53 -3.58 -18.47
C SER A 105 19.85 -2.26 -18.84
N GLU A 106 18.56 -2.31 -19.17
CA GLU A 106 17.70 -1.17 -19.49
C GLU A 106 16.25 -1.47 -19.08
N PHE A 107 15.41 -0.44 -18.96
CA PHE A 107 14.01 -0.65 -18.61
C PHE A 107 13.25 -1.33 -19.77
N PRO A 108 12.46 -2.40 -19.53
CA PRO A 108 11.85 -3.22 -20.58
C PRO A 108 10.58 -2.57 -21.15
N PHE A 109 10.71 -1.40 -21.80
CA PHE A 109 9.59 -0.61 -22.32
C PHE A 109 8.65 -1.40 -23.24
N ALA A 110 9.20 -2.28 -24.10
CA ALA A 110 8.41 -3.10 -25.01
C ALA A 110 7.52 -4.10 -24.26
N LYS A 111 8.03 -4.74 -23.21
CA LYS A 111 7.25 -5.67 -22.37
C LYS A 111 6.20 -4.91 -21.56
N ALA A 112 6.60 -3.78 -20.95
CA ALA A 112 5.69 -2.91 -20.22
C ALA A 112 4.52 -2.43 -21.09
N ALA A 113 4.76 -2.10 -22.36
CA ALA A 113 3.72 -1.66 -23.30
C ALA A 113 2.70 -2.75 -23.66
N GLN A 114 3.06 -4.03 -23.52
CA GLN A 114 2.18 -5.18 -23.79
C GLN A 114 1.30 -5.53 -22.58
N ALA A 115 1.56 -4.95 -21.41
CA ALA A 115 0.75 -5.17 -20.22
C ALA A 115 -0.70 -4.70 -20.45
N LEU A 116 -1.66 -5.60 -20.22
CA LEU A 116 -3.08 -5.29 -20.31
C LEU A 116 -3.53 -4.58 -19.03
N GLN A 117 -4.41 -3.57 -19.15
CA GLN A 117 -4.96 -2.78 -18.04
C GLN A 117 -5.85 -3.58 -17.05
N GLY A 118 -5.66 -4.89 -16.91
CA GLY A 118 -6.67 -5.75 -16.28
C GLY A 118 -6.24 -6.50 -15.03
N LEU A 119 -5.01 -7.01 -14.94
CA LEU A 119 -4.78 -8.17 -14.06
C LEU A 119 -3.35 -8.18 -13.52
N TYR A 120 -3.20 -7.80 -12.26
CA TYR A 120 -2.08 -8.23 -11.44
C TYR A 120 -2.57 -9.16 -10.33
N ASP A 121 -1.77 -10.17 -10.01
CA ASP A 121 -1.99 -11.09 -8.91
C ASP A 121 -1.10 -10.72 -7.73
N THR A 122 -1.70 -10.56 -6.56
CA THR A 122 -0.98 -10.28 -5.30
C THR A 122 -0.73 -11.55 -4.48
N SER A 123 -1.11 -12.74 -4.96
CA SER A 123 -0.99 -14.00 -4.20
C SER A 123 0.46 -14.29 -3.79
N TRP A 124 1.43 -14.08 -4.69
CA TRP A 124 2.85 -14.19 -4.34
C TRP A 124 3.25 -13.18 -3.27
N TRP A 125 2.75 -11.95 -3.36
CA TRP A 125 3.05 -10.88 -2.43
C TRP A 125 2.47 -11.10 -1.04
N GLN A 126 1.26 -11.65 -0.94
CA GLN A 126 0.61 -12.03 0.33
C GLN A 126 1.42 -13.04 1.14
N GLN A 127 2.27 -13.84 0.48
CA GLN A 127 3.14 -14.82 1.12
C GLN A 127 4.44 -14.21 1.64
N GLN A 128 4.78 -12.99 1.25
CA GLN A 128 6.05 -12.38 1.62
C GLN A 128 6.06 -11.99 3.09
N ARG A 129 7.14 -12.36 3.76
CA ARG A 129 7.45 -11.98 5.14
C ARG A 129 8.83 -11.33 5.06
N GLY A 130 8.90 -10.03 5.36
CA GLY A 130 10.18 -9.33 5.38
C GLY A 130 11.06 -9.76 6.58
N TRP A 131 12.06 -8.96 6.91
CA TRP A 131 13.01 -9.23 8.00
C TRP A 131 12.42 -9.04 9.39
N HIS A 132 11.34 -8.26 9.51
CA HIS A 132 10.73 -7.86 10.80
C HIS A 132 9.24 -8.24 10.86
N SER A 133 8.89 -9.51 10.64
CA SER A 133 7.48 -9.96 10.56
C SER A 133 6.65 -9.79 11.83
N ALA A 134 7.29 -9.52 12.97
CA ALA A 134 6.62 -9.18 14.23
C ALA A 134 6.20 -7.70 14.31
N ASP A 135 6.80 -6.83 13.51
CA ASP A 135 6.52 -5.39 13.54
C ASP A 135 5.21 -5.07 12.83
N SER A 136 4.64 -3.90 13.13
CA SER A 136 3.39 -3.45 12.52
C SER A 136 3.38 -1.94 12.38
N SER A 137 3.28 -1.46 11.14
CA SER A 137 2.89 -0.07 10.85
C SER A 137 1.38 0.09 10.71
N PHE A 138 0.65 -1.00 10.49
CA PHE A 138 -0.79 -0.96 10.32
C PHE A 138 -1.48 -0.55 11.62
N VAL A 139 -2.26 0.51 11.47
CA VAL A 139 -3.27 0.93 12.43
C VAL A 139 -4.55 1.00 11.64
N SER A 140 -5.59 0.33 12.11
CA SER A 140 -6.85 0.06 11.40
C SER A 140 -7.64 1.32 11.00
N GLY A 141 -7.21 2.52 11.38
CA GLY A 141 -7.81 3.78 10.97
C GLY A 141 -7.90 4.71 12.16
N ASP A 142 -8.76 5.73 12.07
CA ASP A 142 -9.34 6.31 13.28
C ASP A 142 -10.61 5.55 13.70
N ASP A 143 -11.11 5.85 14.90
CA ASP A 143 -12.28 5.17 15.46
C ASP A 143 -13.54 5.31 14.57
N GLY A 144 -13.62 6.36 13.74
CA GLY A 144 -14.71 6.57 12.80
C GLY A 144 -14.61 5.66 11.58
N GLU A 145 -13.42 5.53 11.00
CA GLU A 145 -13.15 4.63 9.87
C GLU A 145 -13.41 3.16 10.24
N GLU A 146 -12.92 2.72 11.40
CA GLU A 146 -13.09 1.36 11.89
C GLU A 146 -14.57 1.01 12.14
N ARG A 147 -15.33 1.91 12.78
CA ARG A 147 -16.77 1.73 12.98
C ARG A 147 -17.54 1.74 11.66
N ASN A 148 -17.15 2.61 10.72
CA ASN A 148 -17.75 2.64 9.38
C ASN A 148 -17.50 1.32 8.64
N TYR A 149 -16.27 0.81 8.73
CA TYR A 149 -15.90 -0.48 8.18
C TYR A 149 -16.74 -1.61 8.76
N LEU A 150 -16.81 -1.75 10.09
CA LEU A 150 -17.65 -2.75 10.76
C LEU A 150 -19.11 -2.67 10.31
N ARG A 151 -19.69 -1.46 10.30
CA ARG A 151 -21.08 -1.25 9.87
C ARG A 151 -21.31 -1.70 8.43
N ARG A 152 -20.37 -1.42 7.52
CA ARG A 152 -20.48 -1.85 6.12
C ARG A 152 -20.26 -3.35 5.97
N PHE A 153 -19.32 -3.91 6.72
CA PHE A 153 -19.06 -5.34 6.75
C PHE A 153 -20.30 -6.12 7.18
N ASP A 154 -20.93 -5.73 8.29
CA ASP A 154 -22.15 -6.38 8.82
C ASP A 154 -23.35 -6.29 7.85
N ARG A 155 -23.33 -5.31 6.93
CA ARG A 155 -24.37 -5.10 5.91
C ARG A 155 -24.02 -5.68 4.54
N ASN A 156 -22.89 -6.39 4.41
CA ASN A 156 -22.35 -6.87 3.13
C ASN A 156 -22.20 -5.75 2.08
N GLN A 157 -21.78 -4.56 2.51
CA GLN A 157 -21.61 -3.36 1.67
C GLN A 157 -20.14 -3.07 1.34
N ILE A 158 -19.27 -4.07 1.44
CA ILE A 158 -17.86 -3.99 1.05
C ILE A 158 -17.65 -4.92 -0.13
N GLU A 159 -17.33 -4.34 -1.28
CA GLU A 159 -16.88 -5.08 -2.45
C GLU A 159 -15.42 -5.50 -2.24
N PHE A 160 -15.15 -6.78 -2.50
CA PHE A 160 -13.83 -7.40 -2.44
C PHE A 160 -13.46 -7.89 -3.84
N ASN A 161 -12.17 -7.86 -4.19
CA ASN A 161 -11.69 -8.34 -5.48
C ASN A 161 -11.89 -9.86 -5.60
N GLU A 162 -12.62 -10.30 -6.62
CA GLU A 162 -13.00 -11.70 -6.86
C GLU A 162 -11.81 -12.64 -7.13
N THR A 163 -10.62 -12.11 -7.40
CA THR A 163 -9.42 -12.92 -7.68
C THR A 163 -8.47 -12.97 -6.48
N THR A 164 -8.27 -11.84 -5.80
CA THR A 164 -7.22 -11.71 -4.76
C THR A 164 -7.74 -11.64 -3.34
N ASP A 165 -8.99 -11.23 -3.13
CA ASP A 165 -9.56 -11.02 -1.79
C ASP A 165 -10.47 -12.18 -1.34
N VAL A 166 -10.70 -13.18 -2.20
CA VAL A 166 -11.54 -14.37 -1.91
C VAL A 166 -10.74 -15.62 -1.54
N THR A 167 -9.41 -15.54 -1.48
CA THR A 167 -8.57 -16.65 -1.03
C THR A 167 -8.90 -16.99 0.43
N ALA A 168 -8.75 -18.26 0.82
CA ALA A 168 -9.01 -18.69 2.20
C ALA A 168 -8.17 -17.88 3.22
N GLU A 169 -6.94 -17.55 2.87
CA GLU A 169 -6.04 -16.68 3.65
C GLU A 169 -6.62 -15.27 3.81
N ALA A 170 -7.09 -14.65 2.73
CA ALA A 170 -7.68 -13.31 2.73
C ALA A 170 -8.99 -13.27 3.53
N VAL A 171 -9.83 -14.29 3.41
CA VAL A 171 -11.05 -14.44 4.21
C VAL A 171 -10.71 -14.57 5.69
N ALA A 172 -9.81 -15.48 6.05
CA ALA A 172 -9.41 -15.67 7.44
C ALA A 172 -8.74 -14.42 8.05
N ALA A 173 -7.91 -13.70 7.28
CA ALA A 173 -7.30 -12.45 7.73
C ALA A 173 -8.35 -11.37 8.03
N ARG A 174 -9.40 -11.30 7.21
CA ARG A 174 -10.52 -10.36 7.38
C ARG A 174 -11.41 -10.72 8.57
N GLU A 175 -11.70 -12.00 8.76
CA GLU A 175 -12.44 -12.46 9.95
C GLU A 175 -11.68 -12.12 11.24
N ARG A 176 -10.36 -12.34 11.28
CA ARG A 176 -9.52 -11.94 12.41
C ARG A 176 -9.56 -10.43 12.67
N LEU A 177 -9.45 -9.61 11.62
CA LEU A 177 -9.56 -8.15 11.74
C LEU A 177 -10.93 -7.72 12.28
N VAL A 178 -12.02 -8.29 11.76
CA VAL A 178 -13.37 -7.97 12.20
C VAL A 178 -13.55 -8.35 13.68
N GLN A 179 -13.08 -9.52 14.06
CA GLN A 179 -13.13 -9.98 15.45
C GLN A 179 -12.36 -9.04 16.38
N SER A 180 -11.12 -8.65 16.03
CA SER A 180 -10.33 -7.74 16.87
C SER A 180 -10.97 -6.35 16.99
N LEU A 181 -11.59 -5.84 15.92
CA LEU A 181 -12.31 -4.56 15.97
C LEU A 181 -13.57 -4.65 16.84
N ARG A 182 -14.32 -5.75 16.79
CA ARG A 182 -15.47 -5.98 17.66
C ARG A 182 -15.05 -6.05 19.12
N GLU A 183 -13.97 -6.75 19.43
CA GLU A 183 -13.40 -6.81 20.78
C GLU A 183 -13.03 -5.42 21.30
N LYS A 184 -12.29 -4.63 20.50
CA LYS A 184 -11.93 -3.23 20.81
C LYS A 184 -13.16 -2.40 21.22
N TYR A 185 -14.25 -2.49 20.45
CA TYR A 185 -15.44 -1.67 20.70
C TYR A 185 -16.44 -2.25 21.71
N SER A 186 -16.39 -3.55 21.98
CA SER A 186 -17.18 -4.20 23.04
C SER A 186 -16.63 -3.91 24.45
N THR A 187 -15.32 -3.74 24.57
CA THR A 187 -14.61 -3.52 25.85
C THR A 187 -14.53 -2.06 26.28
N GLY A 188 -15.11 -1.13 25.50
CA GLY A 188 -15.10 0.31 25.82
C GLY A 188 -13.75 1.01 25.64
N GLN A 189 -12.74 0.34 25.05
CA GLN A 189 -11.45 0.94 24.70
C GLN A 189 -11.59 1.84 23.47
N SER A 190 -12.18 3.02 23.64
CA SER A 190 -12.14 4.08 22.62
C SER A 190 -10.86 4.90 22.78
N SER A 191 -10.12 5.06 21.70
CA SER A 191 -8.96 5.96 21.64
C SER A 191 -9.45 7.41 21.78
N GLN A 192 -8.77 8.25 22.57
CA GLN A 192 -9.19 9.65 22.77
C GLN A 192 -9.35 10.41 21.44
N PRO A 193 -10.34 11.33 21.35
CA PRO A 193 -10.57 12.11 20.14
C PRO A 193 -9.35 12.97 19.79
N ARG A 194 -9.04 13.09 18.49
CA ARG A 194 -7.98 13.99 18.00
C ARG A 194 -8.20 15.41 18.53
N PRO A 195 -7.16 16.14 18.95
CA PRO A 195 -7.26 17.59 19.09
C PRO A 195 -7.67 18.17 17.73
N ARG A 196 -8.66 19.08 17.74
CA ARG A 196 -9.11 19.77 16.53
C ARG A 196 -7.91 20.47 15.88
N PRO A 197 -7.73 20.40 14.55
CA PRO A 197 -6.73 21.23 13.88
C PRO A 197 -7.03 22.71 14.20
N PRO A 198 -6.00 23.54 14.41
CA PRO A 198 -6.19 24.97 14.68
C PRO A 198 -7.02 25.58 13.55
N ARG A 199 -8.06 26.33 13.94
CA ARG A 199 -8.87 27.12 13.01
C ARG A 199 -7.92 28.05 12.29
N LEU A 200 -7.75 27.88 10.97
CA LEU A 200 -7.13 28.91 10.14
C LEU A 200 -8.02 30.15 10.24
N THR A 201 -7.63 31.10 11.08
CA THR A 201 -8.19 32.44 11.07
C THR A 201 -7.80 33.06 9.75
N GLY A 202 -8.75 33.18 8.83
CA GLY A 202 -8.52 33.78 7.53
C GLY A 202 -8.01 35.21 7.68
N SER A 203 -6.74 35.43 7.35
CA SER A 203 -6.24 36.75 7.02
C SER A 203 -6.75 37.11 5.63
N THR A 204 -7.79 37.95 5.57
CA THR A 204 -8.18 38.65 4.35
C THR A 204 -7.00 39.48 3.82
N PRO A 205 -6.65 39.39 2.53
CA PRO A 205 -5.72 40.34 1.93
C PRO A 205 -6.43 41.69 1.71
N SER A 206 -5.83 42.76 2.23
CA SER A 206 -6.20 44.15 1.91
C SER A 206 -6.00 44.42 0.42
N PRO A 207 -6.92 45.15 -0.26
CA PRO A 207 -6.71 45.57 -1.62
C PRO A 207 -5.68 46.72 -1.67
N LEU A 208 -4.67 46.56 -2.52
CA LEU A 208 -3.73 47.60 -2.91
C LEU A 208 -4.49 48.79 -3.52
N ARG A 209 -4.21 50.00 -3.03
CA ARG A 209 -4.46 51.27 -3.71
C ARG A 209 -3.16 51.78 -4.32
#